data_AF-A0A2M7R605-F1
#
_entry.id   AF-A0A2M7R605-F1
#
_cell.length_a   1.000
_cell.length_b   1.000
_cell.length_c   1.000
_cell.angle_alpha   90.00
_cell.angle_beta   90.00
_cell.angle_gamma   90.00
#
_symmetry.space_group_name_H-M   'P 1'
#
loop_
_entity.id
_entity.type
_entity.pdbx_description
1 polymer ?
#
loop_
_entity_poly.entity_id
_entity_poly.type
_entity_poly.pdbx_seq_one_letter_code
_entity_poly.pdbx_strand_id
1 'polypeptide(L)'
;FLLEAVLLTLTGGILGIAFGALLSWGASLIFGYFLKASWGFLLPLNAIALGVGVSVMIGLIFGIYPAHKAAQLSPIEALRYE
;
A
#
# COMPACT_ATOMS: atom_id res chain seq x y z
N PHE A 1 11.48 12.78 3.78
CA PHE A 1 11.71 11.40 3.29
C PHE A 1 11.05 10.32 4.13
N LEU A 2 11.56 9.93 5.31
CA LEU A 2 11.02 8.75 6.01
C LEU A 2 9.57 8.96 6.49
N LEU A 3 9.25 10.13 7.05
CA LEU A 3 7.89 10.48 7.44
C LEU A 3 6.94 10.53 6.23
N GLU A 4 7.35 11.14 5.13
CA GLU A 4 6.57 11.17 3.88
C GLU A 4 6.32 9.75 3.33
N ALA A 5 7.34 8.89 3.35
CA ALA A 5 7.20 7.50 2.94
C ALA A 5 6.19 6.74 3.82
N VAL A 6 6.21 6.98 5.14
CA VAL A 6 5.22 6.40 6.07
C VAL A 6 3.81 6.92 5.79
N LEU A 7 3.64 8.23 5.55
CA LEU A 7 2.33 8.80 5.21
C LEU A 7 1.79 8.25 3.88
N LEU A 8 2.63 8.19 2.84
CA LEU A 8 2.26 7.66 1.53
C LEU A 8 1.89 6.17 1.58
N THR A 9 2.60 5.39 2.40
CA THR A 9 2.33 3.95 2.54
C THR A 9 1.08 3.67 3.37
N LEU A 10 0.83 4.43 4.44
CA LEU A 10 -0.43 4.35 5.19
C LEU A 10 -1.63 4.74 4.34
N THR A 11 -1.55 5.88 3.66
CA THR A 11 -2.64 6.37 2.78
C THR A 11 -2.89 5.41 1.62
N GLY A 12 -1.84 4.94 0.96
CA GLY A 12 -1.93 3.93 -0.09
C GLY A 12 -2.52 2.60 0.40
N GLY A 13 -2.15 2.15 1.60
CA GLY A 13 -2.70 0.94 2.21
C GLY A 13 -4.20 1.03 2.50
N ILE A 14 -4.64 2.14 3.13
CA ILE A 14 -6.06 2.40 3.41
C ILE A 14 -6.87 2.44 2.10
N LEU A 15 -6.38 3.22 1.12
CA LEU A 15 -7.04 3.33 -0.18
C LEU A 15 -7.07 1.99 -0.91
N GLY A 16 -5.99 1.21 -0.87
CA GLY A 16 -5.91 -0.11 -1.49
C GLY A 16 -6.92 -1.10 -0.90
N ILE A 17 -7.08 -1.12 0.43
CA ILE A 17 -8.10 -1.96 1.09
C ILE A 17 -9.51 -1.52 0.68
N ALA A 18 -9.79 -0.22 0.72
CA ALA A 18 -11.09 0.31 0.33
C ALA A 18 -11.43 -0.03 -1.14
N PHE A 19 -10.47 0.17 -2.05
CA PHE A 19 -10.65 -0.14 -3.47
C PHE A 19 -10.81 -1.64 -3.73
N GLY A 20 -10.00 -2.48 -3.07
CA GLY A 20 -10.10 -3.94 -3.18
C GLY A 20 -11.43 -4.48 -2.66
N ALA A 21 -11.95 -3.92 -1.56
CA ALA A 21 -13.27 -4.24 -1.03
C ALA A 21 -14.39 -3.83 -2.01
N LEU A 22 -14.32 -2.61 -2.57
CA LEU A 22 -15.29 -2.14 -3.57
C LEU A 22 -15.30 -3.02 -4.83
N LEU A 23 -14.12 -3.37 -5.34
CA LEU A 23 -13.99 -4.26 -6.51
C LEU A 23 -14.55 -5.65 -6.23
N SER A 24 -14.23 -6.23 -5.07
CA SER A 24 -14.73 -7.55 -4.68
C SER A 24 -16.25 -7.53 -4.46
N TRP A 25 -16.81 -6.43 -3.94
CA TRP A 25 -18.26 -6.26 -3.80
C TRP A 25 -18.96 -6.11 -5.16
N GLY A 26 -18.41 -5.27 -6.04
CA GLY A 26 -18.90 -5.11 -7.41
C GLY A 26 -18.85 -6.42 -8.21
N ALA A 27 -17.77 -7.20 -8.07
CA ALA A 27 -17.66 -8.53 -8.66
C ALA A 27 -18.76 -9.46 -8.14
N SER A 28 -18.97 -9.52 -6.83
CA SER A 28 -20.04 -10.33 -6.22
C SER A 28 -21.42 -9.99 -6.79
N LEU A 29 -21.74 -8.71 -7.00
CA LEU A 29 -23.01 -8.29 -7.61
C LEU A 29 -23.14 -8.72 -9.07
N ILE A 30 -22.12 -8.48 -9.89
CA ILE A 30 -22.12 -8.83 -11.32
C ILE A 30 -22.32 -10.32 -11.51
N PHE A 31 -21.53 -11.12 -10.79
CA PHE A 31 -21.58 -12.55 -10.93
C PHE A 31 -22.80 -13.18 -10.26
N GLY A 32 -23.31 -12.60 -9.16
CA GLY A 32 -24.58 -13.01 -8.58
C GLY A 32 -25.76 -12.82 -9.54
N TYR A 33 -25.75 -11.73 -10.31
CA TYR A 33 -26.76 -11.46 -11.34
C TYR A 33 -26.61 -12.37 -12.57
N PHE A 34 -25.38 -12.57 -13.08
CA PHE A 34 -25.13 -13.31 -14.33
C PHE A 34 -25.10 -14.83 -14.16
N LEU A 35 -24.49 -15.36 -13.10
CA LEU A 35 -24.33 -16.82 -12.92
C LEU A 35 -25.48 -17.45 -12.13
N LYS A 36 -26.42 -16.65 -11.59
CA LYS A 36 -27.46 -17.12 -10.63
C LYS A 36 -26.88 -17.94 -9.46
N ALA A 37 -25.58 -17.78 -9.20
CA ALA A 37 -24.87 -18.42 -8.11
C ALA A 37 -24.68 -17.39 -7.01
N SER A 38 -24.96 -17.77 -5.76
CA SER A 38 -24.75 -16.90 -4.60
C SER A 38 -23.25 -16.74 -4.34
N TRP A 39 -22.56 -15.89 -5.10
CA TRP A 39 -21.17 -15.60 -4.85
C TRP A 39 -21.07 -14.64 -3.67
N GLY A 40 -20.85 -15.21 -2.48
CA GLY A 40 -20.71 -14.44 -1.26
C GLY A 40 -19.48 -13.54 -1.30
N PHE A 41 -19.67 -12.26 -1.04
CA PHE A 41 -18.57 -11.36 -0.76
C PHE A 41 -17.89 -11.79 0.55
N LEU A 42 -16.61 -12.14 0.46
CA LEU A 42 -15.82 -12.57 1.60
C LEU A 42 -14.51 -11.78 1.59
N LEU A 43 -14.31 -11.01 2.65
CA LEU A 43 -13.10 -10.21 2.85
C LEU A 43 -12.35 -10.78 4.05
N PRO A 44 -11.53 -11.82 3.85
CA PRO A 44 -10.95 -12.55 4.96
C PRO A 44 -9.81 -11.73 5.57
N LEU A 45 -9.79 -11.65 6.91
CA LEU A 45 -8.84 -10.81 7.66
C LEU A 45 -7.38 -11.16 7.38
N ASN A 46 -7.07 -12.41 7.05
CA ASN A 46 -5.73 -12.86 6.67
C ASN A 46 -5.24 -12.20 5.37
N ALA A 47 -6.12 -12.01 4.38
CA ALA A 47 -5.77 -11.36 3.12
C ALA A 47 -5.50 -9.86 3.34
N ILE A 48 -6.30 -9.20 4.18
CA ILE A 48 -6.05 -7.81 4.59
C ILE A 48 -4.70 -7.72 5.32
N ALA A 49 -4.46 -8.58 6.30
CA ALA A 49 -3.22 -8.57 7.06
C ALA A 49 -1.99 -8.81 6.18
N LEU A 50 -2.06 -9.75 5.22
CA LEU A 50 -1.01 -9.97 4.23
C LEU A 50 -0.79 -8.75 3.34
N GLY A 51 -1.87 -8.16 2.81
CA GLY A 51 -1.79 -6.97 1.97
C GLY A 51 -1.16 -5.77 2.70
N VAL A 52 -1.59 -5.51 3.94
CA VAL A 52 -1.01 -4.48 4.80
C VAL A 52 0.46 -4.79 5.11
N GLY A 53 0.78 -6.04 5.46
CA GLY A 53 2.14 -6.47 5.75
C GLY A 53 3.09 -6.24 4.58
N VAL A 54 2.67 -6.61 3.37
CA VAL A 54 3.44 -6.37 2.14
C VAL A 54 3.59 -4.87 1.85
N SER A 55 2.51 -4.09 1.99
CA SER A 55 2.54 -2.63 1.76
C SER A 55 3.50 -1.92 2.73
N VAL A 56 3.45 -2.26 4.02
CA VAL A 56 4.34 -1.70 5.05
C VAL A 56 5.79 -2.11 4.77
N MET A 57 6.04 -3.38 4.45
CA MET A 57 7.39 -3.87 4.15
C MET A 57 8.01 -3.12 2.97
N ILE A 58 7.30 -3.01 1.84
CA ILE A 58 7.76 -2.27 0.67
C ILE A 58 7.98 -0.79 1.04
N GLY A 59 7.02 -0.20 1.74
CA GLY A 59 7.09 1.18 2.18
C GLY A 59 8.31 1.53 3.04
N LEU A 60 8.62 0.66 3.99
CA LEU A 60 9.79 0.81 4.86
C LEU A 60 11.09 0.62 4.09
N ILE A 61 11.20 -0.39 3.21
CA ILE A 61 12.41 -0.62 2.42
C ILE A 61 12.72 0.60 1.55
N PHE A 62 11.74 1.08 0.78
CA PHE A 62 11.91 2.23 -0.10
C PHE A 62 11.94 3.57 0.64
N GLY A 63 11.48 3.66 1.88
CA GLY A 63 11.57 4.87 2.71
C GLY A 63 12.91 4.99 3.45
N ILE A 64 13.37 3.89 4.04
CA ILE A 64 14.58 3.84 4.88
C ILE A 64 15.84 3.89 4.02
N TYR A 65 15.90 3.11 2.94
CA TYR A 65 17.09 3.05 2.09
C TYR A 65 17.56 4.42 1.55
N PRO A 66 16.70 5.23 0.89
CA PRO A 66 17.12 6.54 0.42
C PRO A 66 17.33 7.55 1.56
N ALA A 67 16.56 7.46 2.65
CA ALA A 67 16.75 8.32 3.82
C ALA A 67 18.12 8.08 4.46
N HIS A 68 18.55 6.82 4.55
CA HIS A 68 19.87 6.46 5.06
C HIS A 68 20.98 6.95 4.14
N LYS A 69 20.82 6.80 2.82
CA LYS A 69 21.76 7.32 1.84
C LYS A 69 21.89 8.84 1.92
N ALA A 70 20.78 9.56 2.09
CA ALA A 70 20.78 11.02 2.24
C ALA A 70 21.45 11.48 3.54
N ALA A 71 21.27 10.74 4.64
CA ALA A 71 21.89 11.06 5.93
C ALA A 71 23.42 10.89 5.96
N GLN A 72 23.98 10.13 5.02
CA GLN A 72 25.44 9.92 4.90
C GLN A 72 26.14 10.91 3.97
N LEU A 73 25.40 11.74 3.23
CA LEU A 73 26.01 12.75 2.35
C LEU A 73 26.63 13.88 3.16
N SER A 74 27.84 14.30 2.80
CA SER A 74 28.47 15.45 3.45
C SER A 74 27.67 16.72 3.13
N PRO A 75 27.46 17.63 4.10
CA PRO A 75 26.73 18.88 3.86
C PRO A 75 27.35 19.73 2.74
N ILE A 76 28.69 19.64 2.59
CA ILE A 76 29.45 20.33 1.55
C ILE A 76 29.15 19.74 0.17
N GLU A 77 29.02 18.43 0.01
CA GLU A 77 28.60 17.82 -1.26
C GLU A 77 27.11 18.06 -1.55
N ALA A 78 26.26 18.08 -0.54
CA ALA A 78 24.84 18.38 -0.72
C ALA A 78 24.59 19.80 -1.25
N LEU A 79 25.38 20.79 -0.80
CA LEU A 79 25.32 22.19 -1.26
C LEU A 79 26.03 22.44 -2.59
N ARG A 80 27.01 21.60 -2.98
CA ARG A 80 27.76 21.77 -4.24
C ARG A 80 27.04 21.18 -5.47
N TYR A 81 25.96 20.45 -5.23
CA TYR A 81 25.06 19.89 -6.24
C TYR A 81 23.76 20.70 -6.41
N GLU A 82 23.62 21.85 -5.74
CA GLU A 82 22.70 22.91 -6.19
C GLU A 82 23.22 23.61 -7.46
#